data_AF-W0AGH8-F1
#
_entry.id   AF-W0AGH8-F1
#
_cell.length_a   1.000
_cell.length_b   1.000
_cell.length_c   1.000
_cell.angle_alpha   90.00
_cell.angle_beta   90.00
_cell.angle_gamma   90.00
#
_symmetry.space_group_name_H-M   'P 1'
#
loop_
_entity.id
_entity.type
_entity.pdbx_description
1 polymer ?
#
loop_
_entity_poly.entity_id
_entity_poly.type
_entity_poly.pdbx_seq_one_letter_code
_entity_poly.pdbx_strand_id
1 'polypeptide(L)'
;MLASAAGPAFALLVIAFFGGYAVLGSNGVLAWSDYKRQIGVRSAELERLKAQKAVLANRVDLLDPRHANPDMVDELVRKELGVAHPDEVIIPLK
;
A
#
# COMPACT_ATOMS: atom_id res chain seq x y z
N MET A 1 55.79 36.21 -5.54
CA MET A 1 54.41 36.64 -5.21
C MET A 1 53.35 35.68 -5.75
N LEU A 2 53.51 35.11 -6.96
CA LEU A 2 52.55 34.14 -7.52
C LEU A 2 52.48 32.78 -6.76
N ALA A 3 53.61 32.28 -6.23
CA ALA A 3 53.63 31.00 -5.51
C ALA A 3 52.83 31.01 -4.19
N SER A 4 52.71 32.17 -3.53
CA SER A 4 51.95 32.32 -2.27
C SER A 4 50.43 32.31 -2.48
N ALA A 5 49.97 32.57 -3.71
CA ALA A 5 48.54 32.61 -4.05
C ALA A 5 48.00 31.24 -4.48
N ALA A 6 48.88 30.25 -4.73
CA ALA A 6 48.48 28.92 -5.20
C ALA A 6 47.63 28.17 -4.17
N GLY A 7 47.98 28.21 -2.89
CA GLY A 7 47.21 27.58 -1.81
C GLY A 7 45.79 28.16 -1.67
N PRO A 8 45.63 29.49 -1.53
CA PRO A 8 44.32 30.13 -1.50
C PRO A 8 43.47 29.89 -2.76
N ALA A 9 44.09 29.94 -3.94
CA ALA A 9 43.39 29.67 -5.21
C ALA A 9 42.88 28.22 -5.29
N PHE A 10 43.68 27.26 -4.83
CA PHE A 10 43.26 25.86 -4.76
C PHE A 10 42.13 25.66 -3.76
N ALA A 11 42.19 26.30 -2.58
CA ALA A 11 41.11 26.24 -1.59
C ALA A 11 39.78 26.79 -2.15
N LEU A 12 39.82 27.89 -2.89
CA LEU A 12 38.64 28.46 -3.55
C LEU A 12 38.06 27.52 -4.61
N LEU A 13 38.90 26.86 -5.41
CA LEU A 13 38.44 25.87 -6.38
C LEU A 13 37.76 24.68 -5.71
N VAL A 14 38.31 24.19 -4.60
CA VAL A 14 37.72 23.09 -3.82
C VAL A 14 36.36 23.53 -3.25
N ILE A 15 36.28 24.71 -2.63
CA ILE A 15 35.03 25.25 -2.10
C ILE A 15 33.98 25.43 -3.21
N ALA A 16 34.38 25.98 -4.36
CA ALA A 16 33.47 26.17 -5.50
C ALA A 16 32.97 24.82 -6.05
N PHE A 17 33.83 23.81 -6.12
CA PHE A 17 33.46 22.47 -6.56
C PHE A 17 32.45 21.83 -5.62
N PHE A 18 32.72 21.81 -4.32
CA PHE A 18 31.80 21.22 -3.33
C PHE A 18 30.52 22.04 -3.18
N GLY A 19 30.62 23.38 -3.20
CA GLY A 19 29.46 24.26 -3.17
C GLY A 19 28.56 24.08 -4.39
N GLY A 20 29.15 24.04 -5.59
CA GLY A 20 28.43 23.77 -6.83
C GLY A 20 27.79 22.38 -6.85
N TYR A 21 28.52 21.35 -6.39
CA TYR A 21 28.01 19.98 -6.31
C TYR A 21 26.90 19.83 -5.26
N ALA A 22 26.95 20.56 -4.15
CA ALA A 22 25.88 20.56 -3.15
C ALA A 22 24.60 21.23 -3.65
N VAL A 23 24.70 22.13 -4.63
CA VAL A 23 23.54 22.82 -5.22
C VAL A 23 23.00 22.02 -6.42
N LEU A 24 23.85 21.67 -7.40
CA LEU A 24 23.45 21.02 -8.66
C LEU A 24 23.55 19.48 -8.65
N GLY A 25 24.11 18.87 -7.61
CA GLY A 25 24.28 17.43 -7.52
C GLY A 25 22.97 16.66 -7.36
N SER A 26 23.02 15.35 -7.60
CA SER A 26 21.87 14.44 -7.49
C SER A 26 21.24 14.39 -6.08
N ASN A 27 22.04 14.65 -5.04
CA ASN A 27 21.58 14.80 -3.64
C ASN A 27 21.56 16.28 -3.19
N GLY A 28 21.64 17.22 -4.13
CA GLY A 28 21.72 18.64 -3.84
C GLY A 28 20.38 19.24 -3.40
N VAL A 29 20.45 20.49 -2.92
CA VAL A 29 19.28 21.23 -2.40
C VAL A 29 18.16 21.34 -3.44
N LEU A 30 18.48 21.42 -4.73
CA LEU A 30 17.49 21.44 -5.81
C LEU A 30 16.76 20.09 -5.97
N ALA A 31 17.47 18.97 -5.86
CA ALA A 31 16.88 17.63 -5.96
C ALA A 31 15.93 17.29 -4.79
N TRP A 32 16.05 17.99 -3.66
CA TRP A 32 15.12 17.87 -2.53
C TRP A 32 13.66 18.14 -2.93
N SER A 33 13.45 19.10 -3.84
CA SER A 33 12.11 19.50 -4.29
C SER A 33 11.37 18.36 -5.00
N ASP A 34 12.07 17.63 -5.88
CA ASP A 34 11.54 16.46 -6.58
C ASP A 34 11.32 15.28 -5.65
N TYR A 35 12.21 15.10 -4.66
CA TYR A 35 12.07 14.06 -3.64
C TYR A 35 10.80 14.25 -2.81
N LYS A 36 10.52 15.48 -2.39
CA LYS A 36 9.32 15.82 -1.62
C LYS A 36 8.05 15.59 -2.43
N ARG A 37 8.10 15.84 -3.74
CA ARG A 37 6.98 15.59 -4.66
C ARG A 37 6.70 14.10 -4.83
N GLN A 38 7.75 13.27 -4.97
CA GLN A 38 7.62 11.82 -5.07
C GLN A 38 7.06 11.19 -3.79
N ILE A 39 7.47 11.70 -2.61
CA ILE A 39 6.88 11.28 -1.32
C ILE A 39 5.39 11.62 -1.27
N GLY A 40 5.00 12.81 -1.73
CA GLY A 40 3.60 13.22 -1.80
C GLY A 40 2.74 12.28 -2.65
N VAL A 41 3.19 11.96 -3.87
CA VAL A 41 2.45 11.07 -4.79
C VAL A 41 2.31 9.66 -4.21
N ARG A 42 3.41 9.08 -3.69
CA ARG A 42 3.35 7.74 -3.09
C ARG A 42 2.53 7.69 -1.81
N SER A 43 2.50 8.77 -1.03
CA SER A 43 1.64 8.86 0.16
C SER A 43 0.15 8.84 -0.19
N ALA A 44 -0.26 9.56 -1.23
CA ALA A 44 -1.64 9.58 -1.71
C ALA A 44 -2.07 8.21 -2.24
N GLU A 45 -1.17 7.52 -2.95
CA GLU A 45 -1.40 6.15 -3.42
C GLU A 45 -1.54 5.18 -2.24
N LEU A 46 -0.68 5.28 -1.22
CA LEU A 46 -0.77 4.49 0.00
C LEU A 46 -2.10 4.65 0.73
N GLU A 47 -2.58 5.88 0.88
CA GLU A 47 -3.87 6.15 1.54
C GLU A 47 -5.04 5.57 0.73
N ARG A 48 -4.98 5.65 -0.60
CA ARG A 48 -5.99 5.01 -1.46
C ARG A 48 -6.00 3.49 -1.30
N LEU A 49 -4.84 2.85 -1.30
CA LEU A 49 -4.75 1.39 -1.12
C LEU A 49 -5.18 0.96 0.28
N LYS A 50 -4.83 1.73 1.32
CA LYS A 50 -5.29 1.46 2.69
C LYS A 50 -6.81 1.52 2.80
N ALA A 51 -7.45 2.53 2.19
CA ALA A 51 -8.90 2.64 2.17
C ALA A 51 -9.56 1.43 1.47
N GLN A 52 -9.02 0.99 0.33
CA GLN A 52 -9.50 -0.21 -0.36
C GLN A 52 -9.32 -1.48 0.49
N LYS A 53 -8.16 -1.62 1.14
CA LYS A 53 -7.89 -2.73 2.04
C LYS A 53 -8.86 -2.74 3.22
N ALA A 54 -9.19 -1.58 3.79
CA ALA A 54 -10.14 -1.48 4.91
C ALA A 54 -11.55 -1.93 4.50
N VAL A 55 -12.02 -1.48 3.33
CA VAL A 55 -13.31 -1.93 2.77
C VAL A 55 -13.31 -3.43 2.52
N LEU A 56 -12.23 -3.97 1.95
CA LEU A 56 -12.12 -5.40 1.69
C LEU A 56 -12.04 -6.22 2.98
N ALA A 57 -11.28 -5.74 3.98
CA ALA A 57 -11.18 -6.37 5.29
C ALA A 57 -12.54 -6.44 5.98
N ASN A 58 -13.34 -5.37 5.92
CA ASN A 58 -14.70 -5.37 6.44
C ASN A 58 -15.60 -6.38 5.68
N ARG A 59 -15.47 -6.49 4.35
CA ARG A 59 -16.21 -7.50 3.58
C ARG A 59 -15.78 -8.92 3.93
N VAL A 60 -14.49 -9.18 4.10
CA VAL A 60 -13.98 -10.49 4.50
C VAL A 60 -14.44 -10.85 5.91
N ASP A 61 -14.47 -9.90 6.83
CA ASP A 61 -15.02 -10.08 8.17
C ASP A 61 -16.51 -10.44 8.13
N LEU A 62 -17.28 -9.77 7.26
CA LEU A 62 -18.68 -10.11 6.99
C LEU A 62 -18.87 -11.46 6.26
N LEU A 63 -17.84 -11.94 5.59
CA LEU A 63 -17.83 -13.23 4.87
C LEU A 63 -17.16 -14.36 5.67
N ASP A 64 -16.70 -14.13 6.91
CA ASP A 64 -15.97 -15.14 7.69
C ASP A 64 -16.85 -16.40 7.89
N PRO A 65 -16.50 -17.54 7.25
CA PRO A 65 -17.28 -18.76 7.31
C PRO A 65 -17.07 -19.55 8.60
N ARG A 66 -16.27 -19.06 9.56
CA ARG A 66 -16.29 -19.59 10.94
C ARG A 66 -17.54 -19.15 11.70
N HIS A 67 -18.28 -18.18 11.15
CA HIS A 67 -19.67 -17.88 11.46
C HIS A 67 -20.61 -18.27 10.31
N ALA A 68 -20.17 -19.06 9.31
CA ALA A 68 -21.09 -19.62 8.33
C ALA A 68 -22.12 -20.42 9.12
N ASN A 69 -23.34 -19.89 9.16
CA ASN A 69 -24.39 -20.43 10.00
C ASN A 69 -24.55 -21.91 9.62
N PRO A 70 -24.29 -22.87 10.53
CA PRO A 70 -24.43 -24.28 10.23
C PRO A 70 -25.82 -24.59 9.65
N ASP A 71 -26.86 -23.84 10.05
CA ASP A 71 -28.20 -23.96 9.47
C ASP A 71 -28.25 -23.57 7.98
N MET A 72 -27.50 -22.56 7.53
CA MET A 72 -27.45 -22.18 6.11
C MET A 72 -26.71 -23.21 5.27
N VAL A 73 -25.68 -23.85 5.82
CA VAL A 73 -24.98 -24.95 5.13
C VAL A 73 -25.91 -26.17 5.04
N ASP A 74 -26.65 -26.45 6.11
CA ASP A 74 -27.61 -27.55 6.16
C ASP A 74 -28.80 -27.33 5.21
N GLU A 75 -29.34 -26.10 5.14
CA GLU A 75 -30.37 -25.74 4.17
C GLU A 75 -29.89 -25.85 2.72
N LEU A 76 -28.65 -25.46 2.43
CA LEU A 76 -28.10 -25.54 1.06
C LEU A 76 -27.87 -27.00 0.64
N VAL A 77 -27.40 -27.84 1.57
CA VAL A 77 -27.27 -29.29 1.37
C VAL A 77 -28.65 -29.92 1.16
N ARG A 78 -29.64 -29.56 1.97
CA ARG A 78 -31.00 -30.11 1.88
C ARG A 78 -31.72 -29.71 0.58
N LYS A 79 -31.47 -28.50 0.09
CA LYS A 79 -32.05 -27.99 -1.17
C LYS A 79 -31.40 -28.56 -2.42
N GLU A 80 -30.07 -28.71 -2.44
CA GLU A 80 -29.32 -29.14 -3.64
C GLU A 80 -29.12 -30.67 -3.72
N LEU A 81 -29.00 -31.36 -2.58
CA LEU A 81 -28.73 -32.81 -2.55
C LEU A 81 -29.99 -33.65 -2.25
N GLY A 82 -31.14 -33.03 -1.96
CA GLY A 82 -32.43 -33.72 -1.77
C GLY A 82 -32.46 -34.71 -0.60
N VAL A 83 -31.49 -34.63 0.31
CA VAL A 83 -31.40 -35.50 1.49
C VAL A 83 -32.27 -34.94 2.61
N ALA A 84 -33.48 -35.48 2.75
CA ALA A 84 -34.26 -35.35 3.97
C ALA A 84 -33.67 -36.26 5.05
N HIS A 85 -33.71 -35.84 6.32
CA HIS A 85 -33.35 -36.72 7.42
C HIS A 85 -34.26 -37.96 7.35
N PRO A 86 -33.78 -39.19 7.64
CA PRO A 86 -34.57 -40.41 7.50
C PRO A 86 -35.93 -40.42 8.24
N ASP A 87 -36.19 -39.45 9.10
CA ASP A 87 -37.39 -39.32 9.94
C ASP A 87 -38.40 -38.26 9.45
N GLU A 88 -38.21 -37.65 8.27
CA GLU A 88 -39.08 -36.57 7.77
C GLU A 88 -40.05 -37.02 6.66
N VAL A 89 -41.33 -36.66 6.81
CA VAL A 89 -42.40 -37.01 5.86
C VAL A 89 -42.76 -35.79 5.00
N ILE A 90 -42.58 -35.90 3.69
CA ILE A 90 -42.97 -34.86 2.72
C ILE A 90 -44.47 -35.01 2.41
N ILE A 91 -45.28 -34.01 2.78
CA ILE A 91 -46.70 -33.94 2.43
C ILE A 91 -46.86 -32.99 1.23
N PRO A 92 -47.13 -33.48 0.01
CA PRO A 92 -47.42 -32.61 -1.12
C PRO A 92 -48.79 -31.94 -0.91
N LEU A 93 -48.80 -30.62 -0.89
CA LEU A 93 -50.03 -29.84 -0.90
C LEU A 93 -50.58 -29.82 -2.34
N LYS A 94 -51.86 -30.14 -2.49
CA LYS A 94 -52.59 -30.12 -3.75
C LYS A 94 -53.17 -28.74 -4.03
#